data_AF-A0A9D6ELK2-F1
#
_entry.id   AF-A0A9D6ELK2-F1
#
_cell.length_a   1.000
_cell.length_b   1.000
_cell.length_c   1.000
_cell.angle_alpha   90.00
_cell.angle_beta   90.00
_cell.angle_gamma   90.00
#
_symmetry.space_group_name_H-M   'P 1'
#
loop_
_entity.id
_entity.type
_entity.pdbx_description
1 polymer ?
#
loop_
_entity_poly.entity_id
_entity_poly.type
_entity_poly.pdbx_seq_one_letter_code
_entity_poly.pdbx_strand_id
1 'polypeptide(L)'
;MIKAEEISELIKRQLQGYEPDVDLKEVGRVIEVGDGIARIYGLEHAMAGELLEFPGGVYGMVMNLEEDNVGAVLLGEDTLIKEGDQVSRTKRITQVPVGEALVGRVVNALGQ
;
A
#
# COMPACT_ATOMS: atom_id res chain seq x y z
N MET A 1 -23.57 19.06 16.75
CA MET A 1 -22.29 18.75 17.45
C MET A 1 -22.12 17.25 17.44
N ILE A 2 -21.03 16.77 16.86
CA ILE A 2 -20.66 15.34 16.93
C ILE A 2 -20.30 15.06 18.38
N LYS A 3 -20.93 14.04 18.99
CA LYS A 3 -20.67 13.68 20.39
C LYS A 3 -19.37 12.87 20.45
N ALA A 4 -18.50 13.20 21.40
CA ALA A 4 -17.21 12.53 21.57
C ALA A 4 -17.37 11.03 21.87
N GLU A 5 -18.49 10.63 22.51
CA GLU A 5 -18.85 9.23 22.71
C GLU A 5 -18.99 8.43 21.40
N GLU A 6 -19.58 8.99 20.35
CA GLU A 6 -19.80 8.30 19.06
C GLU A 6 -18.47 7.96 18.37
N ILE A 7 -17.51 8.89 18.40
CA ILE A 7 -16.17 8.69 17.84
C ILE A 7 -15.43 7.60 18.64
N SER A 8 -15.56 7.62 19.97
CA SER A 8 -14.87 6.68 20.86
C SER A 8 -15.41 5.25 20.73
N GLU A 9 -16.72 5.08 20.54
CA GLU A 9 -17.33 3.77 20.29
C GLU A 9 -16.92 3.19 18.94
N LEU A 10 -16.84 4.03 17.89
CA LEU A 10 -16.42 3.60 16.55
C LEU A 10 -14.99 3.02 16.57
N ILE A 11 -14.04 3.72 17.20
CA ILE A 11 -12.64 3.26 17.30
C ILE A 11 -12.54 1.97 18.11
N LYS A 12 -13.27 1.86 19.23
CA LYS A 12 -13.27 0.63 20.06
C LYS A 12 -13.75 -0.58 19.29
N ARG A 13 -14.77 -0.44 18.44
CA ARG A 13 -15.27 -1.54 17.60
C ARG A 13 -14.24 -1.99 16.57
N GLN A 14 -13.47 -1.07 15.98
CA GLN A 14 -12.42 -1.42 15.01
C GLN A 14 -11.25 -2.19 15.65
N LEU A 15 -10.89 -1.87 16.91
CA LEU A 15 -9.80 -2.54 17.62
C LEU A 15 -10.14 -3.97 18.07
N GLN A 16 -11.41 -4.30 18.29
CA GLN A 16 -11.84 -5.62 18.78
C GLN A 16 -11.60 -6.77 17.79
N GLY A 17 -11.43 -6.47 16.50
CA GLY A 17 -11.22 -7.48 15.44
C GLY A 17 -9.81 -7.52 14.87
N TYR A 18 -8.84 -6.83 15.49
CA TYR A 18 -7.48 -6.74 14.95
C TYR A 18 -6.60 -7.88 15.48
N GLU A 19 -6.26 -8.84 14.62
CA GLU A 19 -5.21 -9.84 14.86
C GLU A 19 -4.02 -9.57 13.92
N PRO A 20 -2.81 -9.28 14.43
CA PRO A 20 -1.65 -9.11 13.59
C PRO A 20 -1.10 -10.48 13.15
N ASP A 21 -1.31 -10.83 11.89
CA ASP A 21 -0.62 -11.93 11.23
C ASP A 21 0.54 -11.38 10.41
N VAL A 22 1.77 -11.84 10.69
CA VAL A 22 2.98 -11.40 9.98
C VAL A 22 3.56 -12.58 9.22
N ASP A 23 3.22 -12.67 7.94
CA ASP A 23 3.82 -13.63 7.02
C ASP A 23 5.03 -12.98 6.33
N LEU A 24 6.23 -13.52 6.57
CA LEU A 24 7.47 -13.02 5.97
C LEU A 24 7.44 -13.07 4.43
N LYS A 25 6.65 -13.95 3.82
CA LYS A 25 6.51 -14.04 2.35
C LYS A 25 5.76 -12.86 1.74
N GLU A 26 5.05 -12.11 2.57
CA GLU A 26 4.27 -10.94 2.18
C GLU A 26 5.06 -9.64 2.27
N VAL A 27 6.31 -9.72 2.75
CA VAL A 27 7.16 -8.57 3.03
C VAL A 27 8.42 -8.63 2.16
N GLY A 28 8.83 -7.47 1.67
CA GLY A 28 10.07 -7.27 0.94
C GLY A 28 10.86 -6.08 1.46
N ARG A 29 12.01 -5.83 0.83
CA ARG A 29 12.89 -4.73 1.16
C ARG A 29 13.36 -3.99 -0.09
N VAL A 30 13.30 -2.67 -0.08
CA VAL A 30 13.77 -1.85 -1.19
C VAL A 30 15.28 -2.03 -1.36
N ILE A 31 15.73 -2.41 -2.56
CA ILE A 31 17.13 -2.47 -2.96
C ILE A 31 17.54 -1.13 -3.58
N GLU A 32 16.68 -0.58 -4.42
CA GLU A 32 16.96 0.63 -5.19
C GLU A 32 15.65 1.40 -5.39
N VAL A 33 15.74 2.72 -5.38
CA VAL A 33 14.63 3.62 -5.73
C VAL A 33 15.16 4.82 -6.51
N GLY A 34 14.46 5.19 -7.58
CA GLY A 34 14.78 6.35 -8.40
C GLY A 34 13.80 6.54 -9.54
N ASP A 35 13.56 7.79 -9.94
CA ASP A 35 12.64 8.18 -11.02
C ASP A 35 11.23 7.54 -10.88
N GLY A 36 10.75 7.41 -9.64
CA GLY A 36 9.45 6.78 -9.36
C GLY A 36 9.40 5.27 -9.55
N ILE A 37 10.53 4.59 -9.66
CA ILE A 37 10.63 3.12 -9.75
C ILE A 37 11.36 2.61 -8.51
N ALA A 38 10.84 1.54 -7.90
CA ALA A 38 11.47 0.82 -6.81
C ALA A 38 11.76 -0.62 -7.21
N ARG A 39 12.96 -1.11 -6.89
CA ARG A 39 13.33 -2.53 -6.96
C ARG A 39 13.32 -3.13 -5.58
N ILE A 40 12.64 -4.26 -5.42
CA ILE A 40 12.34 -4.83 -4.11
C ILE A 40 12.80 -6.28 -4.08
N TYR A 41 13.56 -6.65 -3.04
CA TYR A 41 13.87 -8.04 -2.73
C TYR A 41 12.75 -8.67 -1.89
N GLY A 42 12.43 -9.95 -2.12
CA GLY A 42 11.39 -10.67 -1.41
C GLY A 42 10.04 -10.59 -2.12
N LEU A 43 8.94 -10.45 -1.35
CA LEU A 43 7.57 -10.49 -1.89
C LEU A 43 7.31 -11.75 -2.74
N GLU A 44 7.68 -12.93 -2.25
CA GLU A 44 7.68 -14.21 -3.01
C GLU A 44 6.34 -14.52 -3.70
N HIS A 45 5.24 -14.03 -3.13
CA HIS A 45 3.89 -14.28 -3.61
C HIS A 45 3.29 -13.11 -4.39
N ALA A 46 4.06 -12.05 -4.69
CA ALA A 46 3.56 -10.87 -5.40
C ALA A 46 2.95 -11.22 -6.76
N MET A 47 1.86 -10.55 -7.08
CA MET A 47 1.17 -10.69 -8.35
C MET A 47 1.42 -9.48 -9.24
N ALA A 48 1.48 -9.67 -10.55
CA ALA A 48 1.58 -8.58 -11.50
C ALA A 48 0.36 -7.64 -11.38
N GLY A 49 0.60 -6.33 -11.34
CA GLY A 49 -0.45 -5.33 -11.12
C GLY A 49 -0.96 -5.24 -9.68
N GLU A 50 -0.36 -5.96 -8.73
CA GLU A 50 -0.70 -5.84 -7.31
C GLU A 50 -0.24 -4.51 -6.72
N LEU A 51 -1.04 -3.97 -5.80
CA LEU A 51 -0.69 -2.79 -5.03
C LEU A 51 0.19 -3.18 -3.83
N LEU A 52 1.29 -2.46 -3.67
CA LEU A 52 2.23 -2.56 -2.56
C LEU A 52 2.14 -1.31 -1.69
N GLU A 53 2.36 -1.48 -0.40
CA GLU A 53 2.40 -0.40 0.58
C GLU A 53 3.84 -0.19 1.05
N PHE A 54 4.31 1.04 0.89
CA PHE A 54 5.62 1.51 1.33
C PHE A 54 5.46 2.38 2.58
N PRO A 55 6.57 2.66 3.30
CA PRO A 55 6.54 3.61 4.40
C PRO A 55 6.07 5.00 3.95
N GLY A 56 5.53 5.78 4.88
CA GLY A 56 5.03 7.13 4.57
C GLY A 56 3.69 7.16 3.83
N GLY A 57 3.00 6.02 3.69
CA GLY A 57 1.70 5.94 3.02
C GLY A 57 1.79 6.04 1.49
N VAL A 58 3.00 5.83 0.94
CA VAL A 58 3.19 5.74 -0.51
C VAL A 58 2.75 4.35 -0.95
N TYR A 59 1.95 4.30 -2.01
CA TYR A 59 1.61 3.06 -2.67
C TYR A 59 2.48 2.86 -3.90
N GLY A 60 2.70 1.62 -4.30
CA GLY A 60 3.27 1.29 -5.60
C GLY A 60 2.51 0.15 -6.27
N MET A 61 2.72 -0.02 -7.56
CA MET A 61 2.12 -1.10 -8.35
C MET A 61 3.21 -1.98 -8.92
N VAL A 62 3.08 -3.29 -8.72
CA VAL A 62 3.98 -4.29 -9.31
C VAL A 62 3.86 -4.25 -10.83
N MET A 63 4.98 -3.99 -11.49
CA MET A 63 5.11 -3.97 -12.95
C MET A 63 5.83 -5.21 -13.46
N ASN A 64 6.94 -5.57 -12.81
CA ASN A 64 7.80 -6.68 -13.23
C ASN A 64 8.00 -7.67 -12.08
N LEU A 65 7.97 -8.96 -12.40
CA LEU A 65 8.32 -10.05 -11.51
C LEU A 65 9.56 -10.75 -12.09
N GLU A 66 10.71 -10.52 -11.49
CA GLU A 66 11.97 -11.21 -11.82
C GLU A 66 12.23 -12.33 -10.79
N GLU A 67 13.17 -13.22 -11.08
CA GLU A 67 13.48 -14.35 -10.18
C GLU A 67 13.98 -13.89 -8.80
N ASP A 68 14.77 -12.82 -8.78
CA ASP A 68 15.43 -12.33 -7.57
C ASP A 68 14.84 -11.03 -7.01
N ASN A 69 13.99 -10.33 -7.77
CA ASN A 69 13.44 -9.05 -7.35
C ASN A 69 12.12 -8.70 -8.06
N VAL A 70 11.40 -7.77 -7.46
CA VAL A 70 10.14 -7.23 -7.98
C VAL A 70 10.33 -5.77 -8.33
N GLY A 71 9.95 -5.39 -9.55
CA GLY A 71 9.93 -4.01 -10.01
C GLY A 71 8.56 -3.40 -9.77
N ALA A 72 8.50 -2.28 -9.05
CA ALA A 72 7.28 -1.55 -8.76
C ALA A 72 7.39 -0.08 -9.18
N VAL A 73 6.31 0.44 -9.79
CA VAL A 73 6.14 1.88 -10.01
C VAL A 73 5.53 2.50 -8.75
N LEU A 74 6.08 3.62 -8.29
CA LEU A 74 5.56 4.37 -7.16
C LEU A 74 4.40 5.28 -7.60
N LEU A 75 3.33 5.27 -6.82
CA LEU A 75 2.13 6.09 -6.98
C LEU A 75 2.13 7.20 -5.92
N GLY A 76 3.24 7.95 -5.89
CA GLY A 76 3.51 8.98 -4.90
C GLY A 76 4.92 9.54 -5.08
N GLU A 77 5.39 10.32 -4.11
CA GLU A 77 6.75 10.88 -4.13
C GLU A 77 7.77 9.81 -3.70
N ASP A 78 8.77 9.60 -4.56
CA ASP A 78 9.88 8.68 -4.33
C ASP A 78 10.84 9.17 -3.23
N THR A 79 10.93 10.48 -3.00
CA THR A 79 11.77 11.10 -1.96
C THR A 79 11.48 10.63 -0.53
N LEU A 80 10.31 10.04 -0.30
CA LEU A 80 9.89 9.49 0.99
C LEU A 80 10.40 8.06 1.23
N ILE A 81 10.90 7.42 0.18
CA ILE A 81 11.35 6.02 0.19
C ILE A 81 12.87 5.98 0.10
N LYS A 82 13.48 5.05 0.83
CA LYS A 82 14.93 4.81 0.78
C LYS A 82 15.24 3.33 0.65
N GLU A 83 16.46 3.06 0.19
CA GLU A 83 17.02 1.71 0.26
C GLU A 83 16.93 1.15 1.68
N GLY A 84 16.56 -0.13 1.76
CA GLY A 84 16.38 -0.84 3.00
C GLY A 84 15.00 -0.67 3.65
N ASP A 85 14.11 0.15 3.08
CA ASP A 85 12.74 0.26 3.59
C ASP A 85 11.94 -1.03 3.38
N GLN A 86 11.04 -1.30 4.33
CA GLN A 86 10.18 -2.47 4.31
C GLN A 86 8.95 -2.18 3.45
N VAL A 87 8.64 -3.10 2.55
CA VAL A 87 7.47 -3.01 1.66
C VAL A 87 6.56 -4.19 1.93
N SER A 88 5.26 -3.96 2.00
CA SER A 88 4.29 -5.02 2.26
C SER A 88 3.28 -5.13 1.12
N ARG A 89 2.87 -6.36 0.84
CA ARG A 89 1.78 -6.63 -0.11
C ARG A 89 0.44 -6.23 0.47
N THR A 90 -0.40 -5.62 -0.36
CA THR A 90 -1.80 -5.37 0.03
C THR A 90 -2.72 -6.54 -0.32
N LYS A 91 -2.24 -7.54 -1.09
CA LYS A 91 -3.02 -8.67 -1.62
C LYS A 91 -4.16 -8.25 -2.55
N ARG A 92 -4.13 -7.00 -3.02
CA ARG A 92 -5.14 -6.42 -3.91
C ARG A 92 -4.48 -6.10 -5.24
N ILE A 93 -5.00 -6.69 -6.31
CA ILE A 93 -4.74 -6.19 -7.65
C ILE A 93 -5.24 -4.74 -7.71
N THR A 94 -4.48 -3.88 -8.37
CA THR A 94 -4.74 -2.45 -8.43
C THR A 94 -6.21 -2.20 -8.80
N GLN A 95 -6.89 -1.54 -7.88
CA GLN A 95 -8.31 -1.24 -7.96
C GLN A 95 -8.56 0.11 -7.33
N VAL A 96 -9.60 0.79 -7.79
CA VAL A 96 -10.03 2.08 -7.28
C VAL A 96 -11.47 1.99 -6.81
N PRO A 97 -11.85 2.67 -5.71
CA PRO A 97 -13.24 2.74 -5.30
C PRO A 97 -14.07 3.45 -6.38
N VAL A 98 -15.33 3.03 -6.53
CA VAL A 98 -16.29 3.61 -7.47
C VAL A 98 -17.65 3.79 -6.78
N GLY A 99 -18.47 4.72 -7.29
CA GLY A 99 -19.84 4.92 -6.83
C GLY A 99 -20.23 6.39 -6.68
N GLU A 100 -21.50 6.63 -6.33
CA GLU A 100 -22.06 7.98 -6.21
C GLU A 100 -21.37 8.83 -5.13
N ALA A 101 -20.77 8.20 -4.12
CA ALA A 101 -20.02 8.88 -3.06
C ALA A 101 -18.82 9.71 -3.59
N LEU A 102 -18.36 9.45 -4.80
CA LEU A 102 -17.28 10.20 -5.45
C LEU A 102 -17.79 11.43 -6.21
N VAL A 103 -19.09 11.53 -6.49
CA VAL A 103 -19.65 12.63 -7.28
C VAL A 103 -19.45 13.95 -6.54
N GLY A 104 -18.78 14.90 -7.21
CA GLY A 104 -18.45 16.21 -6.64
C GLY A 104 -17.24 16.22 -5.70
N ARG A 105 -16.53 15.10 -5.56
CA ARG A 105 -15.24 15.04 -4.85
C ARG A 105 -14.09 15.22 -5.83
N VAL A 106 -13.01 15.83 -5.36
CA VAL A 106 -11.71 15.77 -6.03
C VAL A 106 -10.94 14.65 -5.36
N VAL A 107 -10.53 13.66 -6.15
CA VAL A 107 -9.83 12.46 -5.67
C VAL A 107 -8.52 12.27 -6.42
N ASN A 108 -7.59 11.56 -5.81
CA ASN A 108 -6.34 11.17 -6.46
C ASN A 108 -6.54 9.94 -7.38
N ALA A 109 -5.46 9.51 -8.05
CA ALA A 109 -5.49 8.36 -8.98
C ALA A 109 -5.86 7.01 -8.32
N LEU A 110 -5.80 6.94 -6.98
CA LEU A 110 -6.20 5.77 -6.19
C LEU A 110 -7.64 5.89 -5.66
N GLY A 111 -8.35 6.97 -5.98
CA GLY A 111 -9.72 7.22 -5.54
C GLY A 111 -9.83 7.66 -4.07
N GLN A 112 -8.76 8.22 -3.50
CA GLN A 112 -8.74 8.82 -2.16
C GLN A 112 -9.03 10.32 -2.23
#